data_AF-A0A2A5DKU6-F1
#
_entry.id   AF-A0A2A5DKU6-F1
#
_cell.length_a   1.000
_cell.length_b   1.000
_cell.length_c   1.000
_cell.angle_alpha   90.00
_cell.angle_beta   90.00
_cell.angle_gamma   90.00
#
_symmetry.space_group_name_H-M   'P 1'
#
loop_
_entity.id
_entity.type
_entity.pdbx_description
1 polymer ?
#
loop_
_entity_poly.entity_id
_entity_poly.type
_entity_poly.pdbx_seq_one_letter_code
_entity_poly.pdbx_strand_id
1 'polypeptide(L)'
;MVKKLLNPLVVSAFIFVLLLGSVAHLMYGSCQSSKWHYIVQNYYTPSWVPFRDEYTFEVMAETNIGGLIFIEDFTGIWKKWDKQGRKISLNTYINSIESGKQFEWYKSGAISIKKMCNNGLLISIEKRNEDGTLNLKEYYDPKGKFLKRELFEKGKLVKTETEE
;
A
#
# COMPACT_ATOMS: atom_id res chain seq x y z
N MET A 1 12.29 16.26 46.81
CA MET A 1 11.10 16.47 45.96
C MET A 1 10.62 15.23 45.19
N VAL A 2 11.46 14.21 44.97
CA VAL A 2 11.11 13.00 44.19
C VAL A 2 9.96 12.16 44.79
N LYS A 3 9.79 12.14 46.12
CA LYS A 3 8.75 11.34 46.80
C LYS A 3 7.30 11.69 46.40
N LYS A 4 7.03 12.94 45.96
CA LYS A 4 5.71 13.32 45.45
C LYS A 4 5.49 12.90 43.99
N LEU A 5 6.56 12.76 43.20
CA LEU A 5 6.50 12.38 41.79
C LEU A 5 6.19 10.88 41.61
N LEU A 6 6.59 10.05 42.57
CA LEU A 6 6.30 8.62 42.61
C LEU A 6 4.97 8.29 43.31
N ASN A 7 4.07 9.27 43.50
CA ASN A 7 2.73 9.00 43.97
C ASN A 7 2.06 8.06 42.96
N PRO A 8 1.66 6.83 43.34
CA PRO A 8 1.11 5.85 42.41
C PRO A 8 -0.07 6.39 41.61
N LEU A 9 -0.89 7.27 42.20
CA LEU A 9 -2.03 7.88 41.53
C LEU A 9 -1.59 8.88 40.46
N VAL A 10 -0.60 9.72 40.76
CA VAL A 10 -0.04 10.70 39.80
C VAL A 10 0.65 9.97 38.65
N VAL A 11 1.43 8.93 38.94
CA VAL A 11 2.08 8.10 37.93
C VAL A 11 1.04 7.38 37.06
N SER A 12 0.01 6.80 37.67
CA SER A 12 -1.06 6.11 36.93
C SER A 12 -1.84 7.05 36.03
N ALA A 13 -2.21 8.24 36.52
CA ALA A 13 -2.89 9.26 35.72
C ALA A 13 -2.02 9.72 34.54
N PHE A 14 -0.72 9.92 34.77
CA PHE A 14 0.22 10.29 33.72
C PHE A 14 0.33 9.20 32.63
N ILE A 15 0.49 7.93 33.03
CA ILE A 15 0.51 6.80 32.10
C ILE A 15 -0.81 6.73 31.31
N PHE A 16 -1.95 6.92 31.98
CA PHE A 16 -3.25 6.90 31.34
C PHE A 16 -3.38 7.98 30.25
N VAL A 17 -2.93 9.20 30.51
CA VAL A 17 -2.92 10.28 29.49
C VAL A 17 -2.01 9.93 28.32
N LEU A 18 -0.84 9.35 28.57
CA LEU A 18 0.07 8.90 27.51
C LEU A 18 -0.56 7.80 26.65
N LEU A 19 -1.29 6.85 27.27
CA LEU A 19 -2.00 5.80 26.56
C LEU A 19 -3.13 6.38 25.70
N LEU A 20 -3.92 7.31 26.22
CA LEU A 20 -4.97 7.99 25.45
C LEU A 20 -4.39 8.75 24.27
N GLY A 21 -3.31 9.50 24.47
CA GLY A 21 -2.61 10.21 23.39
C GLY A 21 -2.07 9.25 22.33
N SER A 22 -1.52 8.11 22.75
CA SER A 22 -1.01 7.08 21.83
C SER A 22 -2.12 6.44 21.00
N VAL A 23 -3.26 6.12 21.62
CA VAL A 23 -4.44 5.57 20.92
C VAL A 23 -5.01 6.60 19.94
N ALA A 24 -5.16 7.86 20.38
CA ALA A 24 -5.63 8.93 19.51
C ALA A 24 -4.69 9.12 18.30
N HIS A 25 -3.37 9.16 18.52
CA HIS A 25 -2.40 9.26 17.43
C HIS A 25 -2.49 8.05 16.48
N LEU A 26 -2.70 6.84 17.00
CA LEU A 26 -2.82 5.64 16.18
C LEU A 26 -4.09 5.65 15.30
N MET A 27 -5.19 6.21 15.82
CA MET A 27 -6.47 6.29 15.13
C MET A 27 -6.59 7.47 14.16
N TYR A 28 -5.99 8.62 14.50
CA TYR A 28 -6.18 9.88 13.79
C TYR A 28 -4.93 10.43 13.11
N GLY A 29 -3.74 9.87 13.39
CA GLY A 29 -2.52 10.16 12.65
C GLY A 29 -2.57 9.58 11.24
N SER A 30 -1.61 9.97 10.39
CA SER A 30 -1.53 9.41 9.03
C SER A 30 -1.40 7.88 9.07
N CYS A 31 -2.21 7.17 8.29
CA CYS A 31 -2.10 5.72 8.13
C CYS A 31 -0.73 5.28 7.60
N GLN A 32 0.02 6.20 6.97
CA GLN A 32 1.37 5.97 6.44
C GLN A 32 2.49 6.24 7.46
N SER A 33 2.19 6.76 8.66
CA SER A 33 3.20 7.01 9.71
C SER A 33 3.87 5.73 10.20
N SER A 34 3.12 4.63 10.33
CA SER A 34 3.69 3.32 10.62
C SER A 34 2.78 2.18 10.17
N LYS A 35 3.33 0.97 10.11
CA LYS A 35 2.56 -0.26 9.87
C LYS A 35 1.33 -0.36 10.79
N TRP A 36 1.48 0.00 12.06
CA TRP A 36 0.39 -0.11 13.04
C TRP A 36 -0.70 0.94 12.85
N HIS A 37 -0.37 2.13 12.37
CA HIS A 37 -1.39 3.13 12.00
C HIS A 37 -2.29 2.57 10.91
N TYR A 38 -1.69 2.06 9.82
CA TYR A 38 -2.43 1.42 8.74
C TYR A 38 -3.32 0.27 9.26
N ILE A 39 -2.73 -0.65 10.04
CA ILE A 39 -3.46 -1.83 10.51
C ILE A 39 -4.62 -1.46 11.42
N VAL A 40 -4.42 -0.57 12.40
CA VAL A 40 -5.47 -0.16 13.33
C VAL A 40 -6.58 0.56 12.58
N GLN A 41 -6.24 1.56 11.77
CA GLN A 41 -7.21 2.35 11.03
C GLN A 41 -8.02 1.49 10.06
N ASN A 42 -7.38 0.56 9.35
CA ASN A 42 -8.04 -0.25 8.32
C ASN A 42 -8.79 -1.47 8.89
N TYR A 43 -8.38 -2.05 10.02
CA TYR A 43 -8.93 -3.33 10.50
C TYR A 43 -9.56 -3.31 11.90
N TYR A 44 -9.24 -2.32 12.74
CA TYR A 44 -9.65 -2.31 14.15
C TYR A 44 -10.43 -1.06 14.56
N THR A 45 -10.33 0.02 13.79
CA THR A 45 -11.09 1.24 14.04
C THR A 45 -12.60 0.99 13.82
N PRO A 46 -13.47 1.39 14.76
CA PRO A 46 -14.92 1.25 14.62
C PRO A 46 -15.50 2.06 13.45
N SER A 47 -16.64 1.61 12.89
CA SER A 47 -17.33 2.31 11.78
C SER A 47 -17.75 3.74 12.09
N TRP A 48 -17.99 4.08 13.35
CA TRP A 48 -18.39 5.43 13.74
C TRP A 48 -17.22 6.42 13.79
N VAL A 49 -15.98 5.97 13.60
CA VAL A 49 -14.83 6.86 13.46
C VAL A 49 -14.80 7.36 12.02
N PRO A 50 -14.88 8.69 11.78
CA PRO A 50 -15.17 9.27 10.47
C PRO A 50 -14.16 8.89 9.38
N PHE A 51 -12.94 8.51 9.77
CA PHE A 51 -11.86 8.15 8.87
C PHE A 51 -11.86 6.68 8.43
N ARG A 52 -12.74 5.81 8.96
CA ARG A 52 -12.69 4.38 8.61
C ARG A 52 -13.04 4.14 7.14
N ASP A 53 -14.08 4.80 6.65
CA ASP A 53 -14.64 4.54 5.31
C ASP A 53 -13.93 5.37 4.22
N GLU A 54 -13.20 6.42 4.60
CA GLU A 54 -12.43 7.30 3.70
C GLU A 54 -11.17 6.62 3.13
N TYR A 55 -10.65 5.58 3.81
CA TYR A 55 -9.51 4.78 3.34
C TYR A 55 -9.90 3.43 2.70
N THR A 56 -11.18 3.04 2.77
CA THR A 56 -11.65 1.79 2.15
C THR A 56 -11.95 2.02 0.66
N PHE A 57 -10.98 1.60 -0.15
CA PHE A 57 -10.95 1.55 -1.61
C PHE A 57 -12.11 0.70 -2.21
N GLU A 58 -13.32 1.25 -2.32
CA GLU A 58 -14.39 0.61 -3.10
C GLU A 58 -14.77 1.36 -4.40
N VAL A 59 -14.10 2.47 -4.72
CA VAL A 59 -14.43 3.28 -5.91
C VAL A 59 -13.25 3.32 -6.89
N MET A 60 -12.98 2.21 -7.60
CA MET A 60 -12.03 2.19 -8.74
C MET A 60 -12.45 1.31 -9.92
N ALA A 61 -13.65 0.73 -9.91
CA ALA A 61 -14.08 -0.11 -11.01
C ALA A 61 -14.41 0.67 -12.31
N GLU A 62 -14.58 2.00 -12.26
CA GLU A 62 -15.20 2.74 -13.37
C GLU A 62 -14.29 3.73 -14.13
N THR A 63 -13.16 4.20 -13.56
CA THR A 63 -12.42 5.34 -14.16
C THR A 63 -11.08 5.02 -14.83
N ASN A 64 -10.60 3.76 -14.82
CA ASN A 64 -9.29 3.38 -15.40
C ASN A 64 -8.06 4.18 -14.91
N ILE A 65 -8.22 5.05 -13.90
CA ILE A 65 -7.15 5.81 -13.27
C ILE A 65 -6.93 5.15 -11.90
N GLY A 66 -5.89 4.33 -11.79
CA GLY A 66 -5.50 3.66 -10.54
C GLY A 66 -4.87 4.62 -9.50
N GLY A 67 -5.49 5.78 -9.25
CA GLY A 67 -4.92 6.82 -8.38
C GLY A 67 -5.57 6.87 -7.00
N LEU A 68 -4.81 7.10 -5.93
CA LEU A 68 -5.32 7.38 -4.59
C LEU A 68 -6.22 8.63 -4.62
N ILE A 69 -7.54 8.48 -4.81
CA ILE A 69 -8.47 9.62 -4.93
C ILE A 69 -8.51 10.47 -3.64
N PHE A 70 -8.08 9.93 -2.50
CA PHE A 70 -8.50 10.44 -1.19
C PHE A 70 -7.41 11.13 -0.34
N ILE A 71 -6.21 11.35 -0.90
CA ILE A 71 -5.29 12.35 -0.35
C ILE A 71 -4.90 13.22 -1.53
N GLU A 72 -5.52 14.38 -1.67
CA GLU A 72 -5.12 15.36 -2.68
C GLU A 72 -3.62 15.62 -2.55
N ASP A 73 -2.93 15.61 -3.69
CA ASP A 73 -1.50 15.91 -3.82
C ASP A 73 -0.51 14.99 -3.09
N PHE A 74 -0.91 13.75 -2.73
CA PHE A 74 0.01 12.81 -2.10
C PHE A 74 1.21 12.50 -3.00
N THR A 75 2.40 12.83 -2.51
CA THR A 75 3.67 12.51 -3.16
C THR A 75 4.53 11.67 -2.23
N GLY A 76 4.90 10.48 -2.69
CA GLY A 76 5.72 9.55 -1.92
C GLY A 76 5.32 8.09 -2.09
N ILE A 77 5.71 7.28 -1.11
CA ILE A 77 5.48 5.84 -1.11
C ILE A 77 4.29 5.51 -0.21
N TRP A 78 3.23 4.98 -0.80
CA TRP A 78 2.10 4.39 -0.10
C TRP A 78 2.33 2.92 0.18
N LYS A 79 2.10 2.48 1.42
CA LYS A 79 2.27 1.09 1.85
C LYS A 79 0.94 0.57 2.36
N LYS A 80 0.57 -0.64 1.91
CA LYS A 80 -0.59 -1.39 2.42
C LYS A 80 -0.11 -2.63 3.15
N TRP A 81 -0.81 -2.97 4.23
CA TRP A 81 -0.49 -4.10 5.11
C TRP A 81 -1.75 -4.91 5.36
N ASP A 82 -1.64 -6.21 5.56
CA ASP A 82 -2.77 -7.01 6.01
C ASP A 82 -2.94 -6.94 7.53
N LYS A 83 -4.02 -7.56 8.03
CA LYS A 83 -4.33 -7.60 9.47
C LYS A 83 -3.23 -8.28 10.31
N GLN A 84 -2.42 -9.14 9.71
CA GLN A 84 -1.27 -9.80 10.35
C GLN A 84 0.02 -8.96 10.25
N GLY A 85 -0.02 -7.83 9.55
CA GLY A 85 1.12 -6.95 9.34
C GLY A 85 2.11 -7.42 8.29
N ARG A 86 1.69 -8.27 7.36
CA ARG A 86 2.42 -8.56 6.12
C ARG A 86 2.16 -7.46 5.12
N LYS A 87 3.18 -7.11 4.32
CA LYS A 87 3.04 -6.08 3.29
C LYS A 87 2.19 -6.63 2.14
N ILE A 88 1.18 -5.90 1.72
CA ILE A 88 0.32 -6.25 0.57
C ILE A 88 0.83 -5.52 -0.67
N SER A 89 1.07 -4.21 -0.55
CA SER A 89 1.55 -3.39 -1.66
C SER A 89 2.43 -2.22 -1.22
N LEU A 90 3.17 -1.70 -2.19
CA LEU A 90 4.05 -0.54 -2.08
C LEU A 90 3.96 0.18 -3.40
N ASN A 91 3.42 1.39 -3.35
CA ASN A 91 3.09 2.14 -4.53
C ASN A 91 3.72 3.53 -4.46
N THR A 92 4.32 4.00 -5.55
CA THR A 92 4.90 5.35 -5.63
C THR A 92 3.92 6.27 -6.35
N TYR A 93 3.67 7.44 -5.74
CA TYR A 93 2.76 8.46 -6.26
C TYR A 93 3.47 9.82 -6.37
N ILE A 94 3.06 10.60 -7.37
CA ILE A 94 3.35 12.03 -7.51
C ILE A 94 2.00 12.71 -7.74
N ASN A 95 1.63 13.64 -6.85
CA ASN A 95 0.32 14.29 -6.85
C ASN A 95 -0.84 13.29 -7.00
N SER A 96 -0.79 12.22 -6.21
CA SER A 96 -1.81 11.15 -6.15
C SER A 96 -1.94 10.29 -7.41
N ILE A 97 -1.07 10.50 -8.39
CA ILE A 97 -0.97 9.72 -9.63
C ILE A 97 0.17 8.72 -9.51
N GLU A 98 -0.07 7.45 -9.85
CA GLU A 98 0.96 6.41 -9.81
C GLU A 98 2.14 6.77 -10.73
N SER A 99 3.33 6.90 -10.15
CA SER A 99 4.53 7.24 -10.90
C SER A 99 5.74 6.58 -10.27
N GLY A 100 6.47 5.79 -11.07
CA GLY A 100 7.58 4.96 -10.62
C GLY A 100 7.17 3.51 -10.34
N LYS A 101 7.97 2.85 -9.48
CA LYS A 101 7.84 1.42 -9.21
C LYS A 101 6.68 1.15 -8.26
N GLN A 102 5.87 0.15 -8.62
CA GLN A 102 4.81 -0.41 -7.78
C GLN A 102 5.11 -1.89 -7.53
N PHE A 103 4.74 -2.39 -6.36
CA PHE A 103 4.98 -3.78 -5.97
C PHE A 103 3.78 -4.33 -5.22
N GLU A 104 3.50 -5.60 -5.47
CA GLU A 104 2.50 -6.40 -4.76
C GLU A 104 3.14 -7.71 -4.28
N TRP A 105 2.67 -8.21 -3.15
CA TRP A 105 3.22 -9.39 -2.50
C TRP A 105 2.16 -10.46 -2.28
N TYR A 106 2.58 -11.73 -2.39
CA TYR A 106 1.85 -12.88 -1.90
C TYR A 106 1.79 -12.91 -0.36
N LYS A 107 0.89 -13.72 0.18
CA LYS A 107 0.79 -13.97 1.63
C LYS A 107 2.05 -14.59 2.23
N SER A 108 2.85 -15.29 1.43
CA SER A 108 4.18 -15.80 1.79
C SER A 108 5.24 -14.70 1.93
N GLY A 109 4.99 -13.51 1.38
CA GLY A 109 5.98 -12.43 1.29
C GLY A 109 6.85 -12.46 0.03
N ALA A 110 6.62 -13.40 -0.89
CA ALA A 110 7.19 -13.34 -2.24
C ALA A 110 6.54 -12.21 -3.05
N ILE A 111 7.28 -11.57 -3.96
CA ILE A 111 6.73 -10.54 -4.86
C ILE A 111 5.86 -11.24 -5.90
N SER A 112 4.59 -10.86 -5.99
CA SER A 112 3.66 -11.37 -7.00
C SER A 112 3.71 -10.52 -8.26
N ILE A 113 3.72 -9.19 -8.09
CA ILE A 113 3.66 -8.24 -9.20
C ILE A 113 4.64 -7.11 -8.96
N LYS A 114 5.34 -6.71 -10.03
CA LYS A 114 6.13 -5.49 -10.10
C LYS A 114 5.67 -4.68 -11.31
N LYS A 115 5.22 -3.45 -11.10
CA LYS A 115 4.81 -2.53 -12.16
C LYS A 115 5.78 -1.34 -12.23
N MET A 116 5.89 -0.76 -13.43
CA MET A 116 6.43 0.57 -13.63
C MET A 116 5.32 1.43 -14.22
N CYS A 117 5.00 2.53 -13.57
CA CYS A 117 4.04 3.51 -14.05
C CYS A 117 4.75 4.84 -14.33
N ASN A 118 4.24 5.61 -15.28
CA ASN A 118 4.65 6.99 -15.51
C ASN A 118 3.39 7.83 -15.65
N ASN A 119 3.15 8.73 -14.70
CA ASN A 119 1.97 9.60 -14.66
C ASN A 119 0.65 8.82 -14.88
N GLY A 120 0.49 7.71 -14.16
CA GLY A 120 -0.71 6.87 -14.21
C GLY A 120 -0.73 5.86 -15.36
N LEU A 121 0.16 5.99 -16.34
CA LEU A 121 0.26 5.07 -17.47
C LEU A 121 1.18 3.90 -17.11
N LEU A 122 0.69 2.68 -17.31
CA LEU A 122 1.49 1.47 -17.16
C LEU A 122 2.54 1.42 -18.28
N ILE A 123 3.80 1.25 -17.90
CA ILE A 123 4.95 1.13 -18.82
C ILE A 123 5.43 -0.33 -18.90
N SER A 124 5.41 -1.03 -17.76
CA SER A 124 5.69 -2.46 -17.72
C SER A 124 5.07 -3.12 -16.51
N ILE A 125 4.81 -4.42 -16.64
CA ILE A 125 4.38 -5.28 -15.53
C ILE A 125 5.13 -6.60 -15.63
N GLU A 126 5.60 -7.08 -14.48
CA GLU A 126 6.21 -8.38 -14.29
C GLU A 126 5.38 -9.14 -13.25
N LYS A 127 4.86 -10.31 -13.62
CA LYS A 127 4.14 -11.21 -12.72
C LYS A 127 4.98 -12.45 -12.47
N ARG A 128 5.09 -12.85 -11.20
CA ARG A 128 5.78 -14.05 -10.74
C ARG A 128 4.81 -14.96 -10.02
N ASN A 129 5.08 -16.26 -10.05
CA ASN A 129 4.40 -17.22 -9.21
C ASN A 129 4.94 -17.15 -7.77
N GLU A 130 4.25 -17.81 -6.84
CA GLU A 130 4.62 -17.78 -5.41
C GLU A 130 5.98 -18.44 -5.11
N ASP A 131 6.40 -19.39 -5.95
CA ASP A 131 7.73 -20.00 -5.91
C ASP A 131 8.86 -19.08 -6.45
N GLY A 132 8.50 -17.87 -6.88
CA GLY A 132 9.41 -16.86 -7.44
C GLY A 132 9.69 -17.00 -8.93
N THR A 133 9.18 -18.06 -9.59
CA THR A 133 9.34 -18.26 -11.03
C THR A 133 8.60 -17.18 -11.80
N LEU A 134 9.22 -16.71 -12.88
CA LEU A 134 8.61 -15.71 -13.75
C LEU A 134 7.46 -16.34 -14.52
N ASN A 135 6.33 -15.63 -14.59
CA ASN A 135 5.11 -16.06 -15.27
C ASN A 135 4.84 -15.21 -16.51
N LEU A 136 4.93 -13.88 -16.36
CA LEU A 136 4.56 -12.95 -17.43
C LEU A 136 5.34 -11.64 -17.32
N LYS A 137 5.66 -11.07 -18.49
CA LYS A 137 6.05 -9.67 -18.63
C LYS A 137 5.24 -9.00 -19.73
N GLU A 138 4.75 -7.80 -19.48
CA GLU A 138 4.15 -6.95 -20.51
C GLU A 138 4.83 -5.58 -20.53
N TYR A 139 4.90 -5.01 -21.72
CA TYR A 139 5.52 -3.74 -22.02
C TYR A 139 4.56 -2.87 -22.81
N TYR A 140 4.58 -1.58 -22.50
CA TYR A 140 3.68 -0.59 -23.07
C TYR A 140 4.48 0.63 -23.51
N ASP A 141 3.96 1.36 -24.49
CA ASP A 141 4.53 2.62 -24.91
C ASP A 141 4.24 3.73 -23.87
N PRO A 142 4.84 4.92 -24.01
CA PRO A 142 4.58 6.04 -23.12
C PRO A 142 3.13 6.55 -23.13
N LYS A 143 2.27 6.08 -24.04
CA LYS A 143 0.84 6.40 -24.12
C LYS A 143 -0.04 5.28 -23.52
N GLY A 144 0.57 4.23 -22.96
CA GLY A 144 -0.13 3.08 -22.37
C GLY A 144 -0.60 2.05 -23.40
N LYS A 145 -0.16 2.14 -24.66
CA LYS A 145 -0.47 1.16 -25.70
C LYS A 145 0.38 -0.09 -25.54
N PHE A 146 -0.21 -1.26 -25.65
CA PHE A 146 0.50 -2.53 -25.57
C PHE A 146 1.56 -2.64 -26.69
N LEU A 147 2.79 -3.03 -26.33
CA LEU A 147 3.87 -3.27 -27.29
C LEU A 147 4.19 -4.75 -27.41
N LYS A 148 4.33 -5.43 -26.27
CA LYS A 148 4.84 -6.81 -26.22
C LYS A 148 4.45 -7.50 -24.92
N ARG A 149 4.17 -8.80 -25.02
CA ARG A 149 4.01 -9.75 -23.91
C ARG A 149 5.00 -10.90 -24.05
N GLU A 150 5.59 -11.29 -22.94
CA GLU A 150 6.41 -12.48 -22.79
C GLU A 150 5.75 -13.41 -21.78
N LEU A 151 5.47 -14.65 -22.19
CA LEU A 151 4.88 -15.69 -21.34
C LEU A 151 5.94 -16.72 -20.98
N PHE A 152 5.91 -17.14 -19.71
CA PHE A 152 6.91 -18.05 -19.14
C PHE A 152 6.25 -19.25 -18.48
N GLU A 153 6.77 -20.44 -18.75
CA GLU A 153 6.41 -21.67 -18.04
C GLU A 153 7.64 -22.19 -17.29
N LYS A 154 7.48 -22.41 -15.98
CA LYS A 154 8.59 -22.84 -15.08
C LYS A 154 9.84 -21.96 -15.23
N GLY A 155 9.63 -20.64 -15.44
CA GLY A 155 10.69 -19.65 -15.61
C GLY A 155 11.35 -19.61 -17.00
N LYS A 156 10.92 -20.43 -17.97
CA LYS A 156 11.43 -20.40 -19.34
C LYS A 156 10.45 -19.68 -20.26
N LEU A 157 10.95 -18.83 -21.14
CA LEU A 157 10.14 -18.12 -22.14
C LEU A 157 9.54 -19.13 -23.12
N VAL A 158 8.20 -19.16 -23.22
CA VAL A 158 7.48 -20.07 -24.11
C VAL A 158 6.81 -19.36 -25.28
N LYS A 159 6.43 -18.09 -25.11
CA LYS A 159 5.73 -17.32 -26.14
C LYS A 159 6.07 -15.85 -26.02
N THR A 160 6.22 -15.20 -27.17
CA THR A 160 6.26 -13.75 -27.29
C THR A 160 5.12 -13.32 -28.20
N GLU A 161 4.34 -12.34 -27.74
CA GLU A 161 3.29 -11.68 -28.51
C GLU A 161 3.72 -10.22 -28.68
N THR A 162 3.66 -9.69 -29.89
CA THR A 162 3.93 -8.28 -30.19
C THR A 162 2.69 -7.66 -30.80
N GLU A 163 2.59 -6.34 -30.74
CA GLU A 163 1.65 -5.61 -31.58
C GLU A 163 1.94 -5.89 -33.08
N GLU A 164 0.90 -6.06 -33.88
CA GLU A 164 0.98 -6.20 -35.34
C GLU A 164 1.32 -4.87 -36.03
#